data_AF-A0A1G7R411-F1
#
_entry.id   AF-A0A1G7R411-F1
#
_cell.length_a   1.000
_cell.length_b   1.000
_cell.length_c   1.000
_cell.angle_alpha   90.00
_cell.angle_beta   90.00
_cell.angle_gamma   90.00
#
_symmetry.space_group_name_H-M   'P 1'
#
loop_
_entity.id
_entity.type
_entity.pdbx_description
1 polymer ?
#
loop_
_entity_poly.entity_id
_entity_poly.type
_entity_poly.pdbx_seq_one_letter_code
_entity_poly.pdbx_strand_id
1 'polypeptide(L)' 'MRVREWTCECKSIVYELCFSGGVGFLRRTKRRGEHTAVTETDRWQTSRARAVWTALLAGRVR' A
#
# COMPACT_ATOMS: atom_id res chain seq x y z
N MET A 1 4.25 5.77 12.36
CA MET A 1 4.03 5.12 11.05
C MET A 1 4.83 5.85 9.98
N ARG A 2 5.57 5.13 9.13
CA ARG A 2 6.38 5.72 8.04
C ARG A 2 6.07 5.04 6.71
N VAL A 3 5.82 5.84 5.67
CA VAL A 3 5.74 5.36 4.28
C VAL A 3 7.16 5.06 3.80
N ARG A 4 7.36 3.89 3.21
CA ARG A 4 8.66 3.44 2.68
C ARG A 4 8.74 3.50 1.17
N GLU A 5 7.66 3.13 0.50
CA GLU A 5 7.52 3.12 -0.95
C GLU A 5 6.08 3.44 -1.32
N TRP A 6 5.88 3.98 -2.52
CA TRP A 6 4.56 4.25 -3.08
C TRP A 6 4.58 4.09 -4.60
N THR A 7 3.42 3.76 -5.17
CA THR A 7 3.22 3.81 -6.63
C THR A 7 2.98 5.25 -7.08
N CYS A 8 3.28 5.57 -8.34
CA CYS A 8 3.06 6.91 -8.91
C CYS A 8 1.69 7.52 -8.55
N GLU A 9 1.70 8.78 -8.10
CA GLU A 9 0.49 9.54 -7.77
C GLU A 9 -0.29 10.03 -9.00
N CYS A 10 0.27 9.84 -10.20
CA CYS A 10 -0.36 10.13 -11.48
C CYS A 10 -1.60 9.25 -11.76
N LYS A 11 -1.79 8.16 -11.01
CA LYS A 11 -2.90 7.22 -11.18
C LYS A 11 -4.04 7.52 -10.20
N SER A 12 -5.26 7.14 -10.58
CA SER A 12 -6.44 7.23 -9.69
C SER A 12 -6.37 6.27 -8.49
N ILE A 13 -5.46 5.29 -8.51
CA ILE A 13 -5.19 4.39 -7.40
C ILE A 13 -3.71 4.47 -7.06
N VAL A 14 -3.43 4.81 -5.80
CA VAL A 14 -2.08 4.84 -5.23
C VAL A 14 -2.00 3.76 -4.16
N TYR A 15 -0.92 3.00 -4.17
CA TYR A 15 -0.58 2.05 -3.12
C TYR A 15 0.67 2.54 -2.39
N GLU A 16 0.68 2.42 -1.07
CA GLU A 16 1.78 2.79 -0.19
C GLU A 16 2.16 1.60 0.70
N LEU A 17 3.46 1.33 0.83
CA LEU A 17 4.00 0.40 1.81
C LEU A 17 4.33 1.16 3.10
N CYS A 18 3.62 0.85 4.18
CA CYS A 18 3.74 1.55 5.47
C CYS A 18 4.30 0.62 6.55
N PHE A 19 5.25 1.11 7.35
CA PHE A 19 5.78 0.40 8.52
C PHE A 19 5.52 1.14 9.84
N SER A 20 5.30 0.36 10.91
CA SER A 20 5.15 0.85 12.28
C SER A 20 5.52 -0.27 13.26
N GLY A 21 6.42 -0.02 14.22
CA GLY A 21 6.70 -0.97 15.31
C GLY A 21 7.00 -2.42 14.87
N GLY A 22 7.80 -2.61 13.82
CA GLY A 22 8.17 -3.95 13.31
C GLY A 22 7.13 -4.63 12.42
N VAL A 23 5.92 -4.08 12.32
CA VAL A 23 4.88 -4.53 11.38
C VAL A 23 4.79 -3.64 10.15
N GLY A 24 4.28 -4.21 9.07
CA GLY A 24 3.96 -3.50 7.83
C GLY A 24 2.59 -3.84 7.29
N PHE A 25 2.05 -2.92 6.50
CA PHE A 25 0.78 -3.06 5.81
C PHE A 25 0.79 -2.23 4.52
N LEU A 26 -0.14 -2.52 3.62
CA LEU A 26 -0.35 -1.73 2.42
C LEU A 26 -1.56 -0.81 2.63
N ARG A 27 -1.39 0.46 2.28
CA ARG A 27 -2.50 1.40 2.14
C ARG A 27 -2.82 1.58 0.68
N ARG A 28 -4.10 1.52 0.34
CA ARG A 28 -4.62 1.81 -1.01
C ARG A 28 -5.54 3.01 -0.94
N THR A 29 -5.17 4.04 -1.68
CA THR A 29 -5.92 5.29 -1.82
C THR A 29 -6.53 5.33 -3.23
N LYS A 30 -7.85 5.39 -3.31
CA LYS A 30 -8.60 5.54 -4.57
C LYS A 30 -9.20 6.94 -4.65
N ARG A 31 -8.86 7.69 -5.69
CA ARG A 31 -9.41 9.02 -6.00
C ARG A 31 -10.45 8.90 -7.12
N ARG A 32 -11.65 9.42 -6.90
CA ARG A 32 -12.76 9.48 -7.88
C ARG A 32 -13.43 10.85 -7.79
N GLY A 33 -13.04 11.78 -8.66
CA GLY A 33 -13.46 13.19 -8.55
C GLY A 33 -12.98 13.76 -7.21
N GLU A 34 -13.90 14.37 -6.46
CA GLU A 34 -13.64 14.91 -5.12
C GLU A 34 -13.60 13.82 -4.03
N HIS A 35 -14.04 12.60 -4.34
CA HIS A 35 -14.09 11.51 -3.36
C HIS A 35 -12.76 10.78 -3.27
N THR A 36 -12.25 10.63 -2.04
CA THR A 36 -11.09 9.80 -1.73
C THR A 36 -11.50 8.68 -0.78
N ALA A 37 -11.22 7.43 -1.18
CA ALA A 37 -11.42 6.25 -0.35
C ALA A 37 -10.07 5.62 0.01
N VAL A 38 -9.83 5.42 1.30
CA VAL A 38 -8.61 4.80 1.81
C VAL A 38 -8.96 3.45 2.43
N THR A 39 -8.24 2.40 2.03
CA THR A 39 -8.36 1.06 2.60
C THR A 39 -6.98 0.53 2.97
N GLU A 40 -6.86 -0.15 4.10
CA GLU A 40 -5.61 -0.76 4.56
C GLU A 40 -5.75 -2.27 4.64
N THR A 41 -4.65 -2.98 4.44
CA THR A 41 -4.58 -4.41 4.77
C THR A 41 -4.43 -4.62 6.28
N ASP A 42 -4.53 -5.88 6.69
CA ASP A 42 -4.03 -6.30 8.00
C ASP A 42 -2.55 -5.98 8.17
N ARG A 43 -2.13 -5.95 9.43
CA ARG A 43 -0.74 -5.73 9.81
C ARG A 43 -0.03 -7.07 9.80
N TRP A 44 1.12 -7.12 9.12
CA TRP A 44 1.95 -8.30 9.03
C TRP A 44 3.34 -8.02 9.56
N GLN A 45 4.13 -9.08 9.77
CA GLN A 45 5.58 -8.91 9.86
C GLN A 45 6.10 -8.17 8.63
N THR A 46 7.11 -7.32 8.84
CA THR A 46 7.70 -6.47 7.78
C THR A 46 8.10 -7.26 6.52
N SER A 47 8.65 -8.46 6.70
CA SER A 47 9.03 -9.36 5.60
C SER A 47 7.85 -9.74 4.70
N ARG A 48 6.71 -10.12 5.31
CA ARG A 48 5.48 -10.44 4.58
C ARG A 48 4.91 -9.22 3.87
N ALA A 49 4.89 -8.05 4.51
CA ALA A 49 4.43 -6.82 3.86
C ALA A 49 5.27 -6.48 2.62
N ARG A 50 6.59 -6.69 2.68
CA ARG A 50 7.49 -6.50 1.53
C ARG A 50 7.25 -7.51 0.41
N ALA A 51 6.96 -8.77 0.75
CA ALA A 51 6.63 -9.80 -0.23
C ALA A 51 5.32 -9.46 -0.96
N VAL A 52 4.27 -9.06 -0.23
CA VAL A 52 2.99 -8.64 -0.82
C VAL A 52 3.15 -7.38 -1.67
N TRP A 53 3.95 -6.40 -1.22
CA TRP A 53 4.29 -5.23 -2.03
C TRP A 53 4.93 -5.61 -3.37
N THR A 54 5.90 -6.52 -3.35
CA THR A 54 6.55 -7.01 -4.58
C THR A 54 5.56 -7.72 -5.50
N ALA A 55 4.68 -8.54 -4.94
CA ALA A 55 3.63 -9.20 -5.70
C ALA A 55 2.63 -8.21 -6.32
N LEU A 56 2.28 -7.15 -5.60
CA LEU A 56 1.39 -6.08 -6.08
C LEU A 56 2.02 -5.36 -7.27
N LEU A 57 3.29 -4.95 -7.16
CA LEU A 57 4.01 -4.29 -8.25
C LEU A 57 4.15 -5.19 -9.48
N ALA A 58 4.26 -6.50 -9.27
CA ALA A 58 4.28 -7.51 -10.34
C ALA A 58 2.88 -7.83 -10.90
N GLY A 59 1.81 -7.20 -10.42
CA GLY A 59 0.43 -7.44 -10.88
C GLY A 59 -0.17 -8.79 -10.43
N ARG A 60 0.42 -9.45 -9.42
CA ARG A 60 -0.01 -10.77 -8.94
C ARG A 60 -1.09 -10.70 -7.84
N VAL A 61 -1.31 -9.54 -7.25
CA VAL A 61 -2.34 -9.25 -6.23
C VAL A 61 -2.94 -7.85 -6.46
N ARG A 62 -4.09 -7.51 -5.86
CA ARG A 62 -4.76 -6.21 -6.07
C ARG A 62 -5.52 -5.66 -4.85
#